data_AF-A0A0G1JDT1-F1
#
_entry.id   AF-A0A0G1JDT1-F1
#
_cell.length_a   1.000
_cell.length_b   1.000
_cell.length_c   1.000
_cell.angle_alpha   90.00
_cell.angle_beta   90.00
_cell.angle_gamma   90.00
#
_symmetry.space_group_name_H-M   'P 1'
#
loop_
_entity.id
_entity.type
_entity.pdbx_description
1 polymer ?
#
loop_
_entity_poly.entity_id
_entity_poly.type
_entity_poly.pdbx_seq_one_letter_code
_entity_poly.pdbx_strand_id
1 'polypeptide(L)' 'MKVVIGYPPIDTNKGTPLLSQNRQFQYFNSPTYIYPMVPAYAASLAKQNGYEVVWMDGIAEKKTYSMWLS' A
#
# COMPACT_ATOMS: atom_id res chain seq x y z
N MET A 1 0.29 11.49 -17.94
CA MET A 1 1.39 10.79 -17.24
C MET A 1 0.77 9.77 -16.30
N LYS A 2 1.36 8.58 -16.20
CA LYS A 2 0.88 7.48 -15.34
C LYS A 2 1.60 7.53 -14.00
N VAL A 3 0.87 7.39 -12.91
CA VAL A 3 1.40 7.37 -11.54
C VAL A 3 0.99 6.06 -10.88
N VAL A 4 1.95 5.37 -10.28
CA VAL A 4 1.71 4.17 -9.48
C VAL A 4 1.80 4.54 -8.01
N ILE A 5 0.77 4.19 -7.24
CA ILE A 5 0.81 4.26 -5.78
C ILE A 5 0.86 2.84 -5.25
N GLY A 6 2.04 2.45 -4.78
CA GLY A 6 2.34 1.11 -4.32
C GLY A 6 2.26 0.97 -2.80
N TYR A 7 1.68 -0.14 -2.34
CA TYR A 7 1.73 -0.56 -0.96
C TYR A 7 2.29 -1.99 -0.90
N PRO A 8 3.63 -2.13 -0.72
CA PRO A 8 4.32 -3.38 -0.95
C PRO A 8 4.11 -4.39 0.19
N PRO A 9 3.92 -5.68 -0.12
CA PRO A 9 3.92 -6.75 0.86
C PRO A 9 5.38 -7.10 1.20
N ILE A 10 6.03 -6.26 2.01
CA ILE A 10 7.45 -6.43 2.38
C ILE A 10 7.63 -7.79 3.05
N ASP A 11 8.51 -8.61 2.48
CA ASP A 11 8.86 -9.91 3.04
C ASP A 11 9.76 -9.74 4.26
N THR A 12 9.22 -10.05 5.44
CA THR A 12 9.89 -9.86 6.72
C THR A 12 9.29 -10.74 7.81
N ASN A 13 10.13 -11.15 8.76
CA ASN A 13 9.69 -11.87 9.96
C ASN A 13 9.02 -10.99 11.02
N LYS A 14 8.94 -9.66 10.80
CA LYS A 14 8.36 -8.71 11.75
C LYS A 14 6.83 -8.63 11.67
N GLY A 15 6.20 -9.24 10.68
CA GLY A 15 4.76 -9.18 10.43
C GLY A 15 4.39 -8.26 9.26
N THR A 16 3.13 -7.82 9.22
CA THR A 16 2.58 -7.02 8.10
C THR A 16 2.98 -5.55 8.22
N PRO A 17 3.66 -4.95 7.23
CA PRO A 17 4.09 -3.55 7.26
C PRO A 17 2.90 -2.62 6.99
N LEU A 18 2.38 -1.96 8.02
CA LEU A 18 1.23 -1.06 7.86
C LEU A 18 1.59 0.40 8.16
N LEU A 19 1.30 1.28 7.20
CA LEU A 19 1.16 2.71 7.41
C LEU A 19 -0.31 3.02 7.69
N SER A 20 -0.71 2.71 8.93
CA SER A 20 -2.10 2.69 9.39
C SER A 20 -2.71 4.11 9.53
N GLN A 21 -3.94 4.20 10.05
CA GLN A 21 -4.67 5.47 10.21
C GLN A 21 -3.88 6.55 10.94
N ASN A 22 -3.05 6.17 11.92
CA ASN A 22 -2.24 7.13 12.70
C ASN A 22 -1.05 7.69 11.92
N ARG A 23 -0.92 7.37 10.62
CA ARG A 23 0.20 7.76 9.74
C ARG A 23 1.56 7.33 10.28
N GLN A 24 1.55 6.35 11.19
CA GLN A 24 2.73 5.74 11.77
C GLN A 24 2.95 4.39 11.10
N PHE A 25 4.18 4.17 10.65
CA PHE A 25 4.58 2.87 10.14
C PHE A 25 4.82 1.90 11.30
N GLN A 26 4.13 0.76 11.27
CA GLN A 26 4.23 -0.28 12.28
C GLN A 26 4.09 -1.66 11.65
N TYR A 27 4.69 -2.67 12.28
CA TYR A 27 4.46 -4.07 11.91
C TYR A 27 3.38 -4.68 12.78
N PHE A 28 2.44 -5.39 12.16
CA PHE A 28 1.37 -6.11 12.84
C PHE A 28 1.58 -7.61 12.70
N ASN A 29 1.64 -8.32 13.83
CA ASN A 29 1.83 -9.79 13.84
C ASN A 29 0.56 -10.55 13.47
N SER A 30 -0.62 -9.95 13.67
CA SER A 30 -1.90 -10.53 13.26
C SER A 30 -2.27 -10.03 11.86
N PRO A 31 -2.89 -10.86 10.99
CA PRO A 31 -3.36 -10.41 9.69
C PRO A 31 -4.31 -9.23 9.84
N THR A 32 -3.87 -8.05 9.43
CA THR A 32 -4.62 -6.82 9.60
C THR A 32 -4.59 -6.04 8.30
N TYR A 33 -5.78 -5.66 7.81
CA TYR A 33 -5.95 -4.93 6.56
C TYR A 33 -6.43 -3.51 6.91
N ILE A 34 -5.52 -2.72 7.46
CA ILE A 34 -5.84 -1.33 7.78
C ILE A 34 -5.75 -0.50 6.51
N TYR A 35 -6.81 0.26 6.24
CA TYR A 35 -6.85 1.16 5.10
C TYR A 35 -5.67 2.16 5.12
N PRO A 36 -4.81 2.16 4.09
CA PRO A 36 -3.61 2.98 4.05
C PRO A 36 -3.95 4.43 3.70
N MET A 37 -4.31 5.22 4.71
CA MET A 37 -4.81 6.60 4.55
C MET A 37 -3.86 7.49 3.74
N VAL A 38 -2.55 7.40 3.98
CA VAL A 38 -1.56 8.26 3.31
C VAL A 38 -1.44 7.90 1.81
N PRO A 39 -1.16 6.64 1.43
CA PRO A 39 -1.19 6.24 0.02
C PRO A 39 -2.53 6.51 -0.67
N ALA A 40 -3.66 6.23 -0.02
CA ALA A 40 -4.97 6.40 -0.63
C ALA A 40 -5.34 7.87 -0.87
N TYR A 41 -4.90 8.77 0.02
CA TYR A 41 -5.03 10.21 -0.19
C TYR A 41 -4.16 10.68 -1.35
N ALA A 42 -2.91 10.19 -1.45
CA ALA A 42 -2.03 10.50 -2.58
C ALA A 42 -2.64 10.03 -3.92
N ALA A 43 -3.20 8.82 -3.96
CA ALA A 43 -3.89 8.29 -5.14
C ALA A 43 -5.10 9.14 -5.54
N SER A 44 -5.91 9.55 -4.57
CA SER A 44 -7.09 10.39 -4.79
C SER A 44 -6.71 11.77 -5.32
N LEU A 45 -5.70 12.42 -4.70
CA LEU A 45 -5.20 13.72 -5.12
C LEU A 45 -4.59 13.67 -6.52
N ALA A 46 -3.79 12.64 -6.82
CA ALA A 46 -3.23 12.45 -8.16
C ALA A 46 -4.35 12.29 -9.22
N LYS A 47 -5.38 11.49 -8.94
CA LYS A 47 -6.52 11.35 -9.85
C LYS A 47 -7.25 12.68 -10.09
N GLN A 48 -7.46 13.48 -9.03
CA GLN A 48 -8.08 14.81 -9.13
C GLN A 48 -7.25 15.79 -9.98
N ASN A 49 -5.92 15.65 -9.99
CA ASN A 49 -5.02 16.47 -10.80
C ASN A 49 -4.85 15.97 -12.25
N GLY A 50 -5.68 15.00 -12.70
CA GLY A 50 -5.68 14.52 -14.08
C GLY A 50 -4.63 13.46 -14.40
N TYR A 51 -3.99 12.85 -13.40
CA TYR A 51 -3.09 11.72 -13.61
C TYR A 51 -3.86 10.41 -13.78
N GLU A 52 -3.32 9.51 -14.61
CA GLU A 52 -3.77 8.12 -14.65
C GLU A 52 -3.14 7.39 -13.47
N VAL A 53 -3.96 7.00 -12.49
CA VAL A 53 -3.48 6.41 -11.23
C VAL A 53 -3.69 4.91 -11.24
N VAL A 54 -2.63 4.16 -10.94
CA VAL A 54 -2.67 2.72 -10.68
C VAL A 54 -2.46 2.48 -9.20
N TRP A 55 -3.41 1.80 -8.57
CA TRP A 55 -3.33 1.37 -7.17
C TRP A 55 -2.75 -0.04 -7.09
N MET A 56 -1.65 -0.21 -6.35
CA MET A 56 -0.97 -1.50 -6.22
C MET A 56 -0.79 -1.88 -4.75
N ASP A 57 -1.86 -2.37 -4.12
CA ASP A 57 -1.85 -2.81 -2.72
C ASP A 57 -1.60 -4.32 -2.62
N GLY A 58 -0.32 -4.70 -2.55
CA GLY A 58 0.04 -6.11 -2.46
C GLY A 58 -0.30 -6.75 -1.12
N ILE A 59 -0.54 -5.96 -0.07
CA ILE A 59 -0.94 -6.46 1.25
C ILE A 59 -2.40 -6.91 1.19
N ALA A 60 -3.31 -6.05 0.73
CA ALA A 60 -4.72 -6.39 0.57
C ALA A 60 -4.96 -7.46 -0.51
N GLU A 61 -4.16 -7.44 -1.58
CA GLU A 61 -4.18 -8.45 -2.65
C GLU A 61 -3.54 -9.79 -2.24
N LYS A 62 -2.94 -9.88 -1.03
CA LYS A 62 -2.24 -11.07 -0.53
C LYS A 62 -1.16 -11.59 -1.49
N LYS A 63 -0.50 -10.68 -2.19
CA LYS A 63 0.62 -11.01 -3.07
C LYS A 63 1.87 -11.27 -2.25
N THR A 64 2.72 -12.19 -2.72
CA THR A 64 4.11 -12.22 -2.27
C THR A 64 4.85 -11.01 -2.83
N TYR A 65 6.00 -10.67 -2.25
CA TYR A 65 6.83 -9.59 -2.78
C TYR A 65 7.22 -9.81 -4.25
N SER A 66 7.52 -11.05 -4.64
CA SER A 66 7.83 -11.41 -6.03
C SER A 66 6.64 -11.23 -6.98
N MET A 67 5.44 -11.63 -6.58
CA MET A 67 4.20 -11.45 -7.37
C MET A 67 3.79 -9.97 -7.48
N TRP A 68 4.20 -9.13 -6.53
CA TRP A 68 3.89 -7.70 -6.56
C TRP A 68 4.83 -6.91 -7.48
N LEU A 69 6.07 -7.39 -7.66
CA LEU A 69 7.08 -6.77 -8.54
C LEU A 69 6.96 -7.15 -10.03
N SER A 70 6.31 -8.27 -10.35
CA SER A 70 6.11 -8.76 -11.72
C SER A 70 4.99 -8.02 -12.46
#